data_AF-A0A0W8CWW9-F1
#
_entry.id   AF-A0A0W8CWW9-F1
#
_cell.length_a   1.000
_cell.length_b   1.000
_cell.length_c   1.000
_cell.angle_alpha   90.00
_cell.angle_beta   90.00
_cell.angle_gamma   90.00
#
_symmetry.space_group_name_H-M   'P 1'
#
loop_
_entity.id
_entity.type
_entity.pdbx_description
1 polymer ?
#
loop_
_entity_poly.entity_id
_entity_poly.type
_entity_poly.pdbx_seq_one_letter_code
_entity_poly.pdbx_strand_id
1 'polypeptide(L)'
;MNMTLVRTKMTALPLLATPPNWNRNQRDQVSIQVLQEFEKDAYVLVCNIPGPVHLRYLYFLRRLTRTLPNGKRKVLYVMIIASSKANERTRLAEDPQDDVEWVSEGGTFLSLTEVDDGTVSFSYDHWTSCKDDHHAQSFSFNGLSSSPDGHNR
;
A
#
# COMPACT_ATOMS: atom_id res chain seq x y z
N MET A 1 -22.62 -12.51 -10.06
CA MET A 1 -22.14 -12.69 -8.67
C MET A 1 -21.56 -11.37 -8.19
N ASN A 2 -22.04 -10.88 -7.05
CA ASN A 2 -21.82 -9.51 -6.54
C ASN A 2 -20.34 -9.19 -6.23
N MET A 3 -19.72 -8.31 -7.02
CA MET A 3 -18.38 -7.72 -6.79
C MET A 3 -18.33 -6.71 -5.62
N THR A 4 -19.41 -6.59 -4.85
CA THR A 4 -19.58 -5.62 -3.75
C THR A 4 -18.74 -5.94 -2.51
N LEU A 5 -18.04 -7.09 -2.48
CA LEU A 5 -17.22 -7.51 -1.32
C LEU A 5 -15.95 -6.65 -1.10
N VAL A 6 -15.58 -5.76 -2.03
CA VAL A 6 -14.15 -5.41 -2.20
C VAL A 6 -13.78 -3.92 -2.07
N ARG A 7 -14.69 -2.96 -2.28
CA ARG A 7 -14.33 -1.52 -2.31
C ARG A 7 -14.01 -0.94 -0.92
N THR A 8 -14.86 -1.19 0.08
CA THR A 8 -14.73 -0.60 1.44
C THR A 8 -13.55 -1.16 2.24
N LYS A 9 -13.08 -2.37 1.91
CA LYS A 9 -11.89 -2.97 2.55
C LYS A 9 -10.58 -2.48 1.93
N MET A 10 -10.59 -2.13 0.64
CA MET A 10 -9.38 -1.67 -0.06
C MET A 10 -9.06 -0.20 0.23
N THR A 11 -10.07 0.64 0.48
CA THR A 11 -9.84 2.02 0.94
C THR A 11 -9.23 2.09 2.35
N ALA A 12 -9.26 0.99 3.11
CA ALA A 12 -8.59 0.88 4.40
C ALA A 12 -7.11 0.47 4.30
N LEU A 13 -6.63 0.02 3.13
CA LEU A 13 -5.22 -0.32 2.92
C LEU A 13 -4.35 0.94 2.94
N PRO A 14 -3.06 0.88 3.32
CA PRO A 14 -2.17 2.03 3.22
C PRO A 14 -1.99 2.44 1.75
N LEU A 15 -1.78 3.74 1.52
CA LEU A 15 -1.30 4.22 0.22
C LEU A 15 0.21 3.99 0.14
N LEU A 16 0.67 3.49 -1.01
CA LEU A 16 2.10 3.13 -1.21
C LEU A 16 2.94 4.31 -1.69
N ALA A 17 2.31 5.35 -2.19
CA ALA A 17 2.92 6.60 -2.58
C ALA A 17 1.85 7.69 -2.50
N THR A 18 2.29 8.92 -2.23
CA THR A 18 1.43 10.10 -2.12
C THR A 18 2.07 11.25 -2.88
N PRO A 19 1.29 12.20 -3.42
CA PRO A 19 1.87 13.40 -4.03
C PRO A 19 2.46 14.34 -2.95
N PRO A 20 3.35 15.28 -3.34
CA PRO A 20 3.75 16.37 -2.46
C PRO A 20 2.51 17.10 -1.91
N ASN A 21 2.53 17.48 -0.63
CA ASN A 21 1.41 18.15 0.07
C ASN A 21 0.15 17.29 0.25
N TRP A 22 0.27 15.96 0.20
CA TRP A 22 -0.84 15.05 0.50
C TRP A 22 -1.51 15.32 1.84
N ASN A 23 -2.83 15.41 1.85
CA ASN A 23 -3.64 15.54 3.06
C ASN A 23 -4.57 14.33 3.19
N ARG A 24 -4.62 13.75 4.41
CA ARG A 24 -5.52 12.62 4.72
C ARG A 24 -6.99 12.90 4.39
N ASN A 25 -7.44 14.15 4.46
CA ASN A 25 -8.81 14.55 4.11
C ASN A 25 -9.13 14.36 2.61
N GLN A 26 -8.11 14.20 1.75
CA GLN A 26 -8.28 13.93 0.32
C GLN A 26 -8.42 12.42 0.04
N ARG A 27 -8.40 11.57 1.07
CA ARG A 27 -8.40 10.11 0.91
C ARG A 27 -9.58 9.56 0.11
N ASP A 28 -10.75 10.16 0.28
CA ASP A 28 -11.97 9.74 -0.41
C ASP A 28 -11.95 10.02 -1.92
N GLN A 29 -11.01 10.86 -2.38
CA GLN A 29 -10.80 11.16 -3.79
C GLN A 29 -9.91 10.11 -4.47
N VAL A 30 -9.23 9.26 -3.70
CA VAL A 30 -8.37 8.20 -4.25
C VAL A 30 -9.24 7.11 -4.88
N SER A 31 -8.94 6.80 -6.13
CA SER A 31 -9.53 5.66 -6.82
C SER A 31 -8.60 4.46 -6.75
N ILE A 32 -9.12 3.32 -6.29
CA ILE A 32 -8.45 2.03 -6.36
C ILE A 32 -9.35 1.10 -7.17
N GLN A 33 -8.79 0.53 -8.24
CA GLN A 33 -9.47 -0.42 -9.10
C GLN A 33 -8.70 -1.74 -9.14
N VAL A 34 -9.42 -2.84 -8.94
CA VAL A 34 -8.89 -4.19 -9.18
C VAL A 34 -8.88 -4.43 -10.69
N LEU A 35 -7.71 -4.68 -11.25
CA LEU A 35 -7.54 -5.03 -12.66
C LEU A 35 -7.70 -6.53 -12.86
N GLN A 36 -7.15 -7.33 -11.93
CA GLN A 36 -7.17 -8.78 -12.02
C GLN A 36 -7.03 -9.41 -10.62
N GLU A 37 -7.75 -10.50 -10.38
CA GLU A 37 -7.41 -11.47 -9.33
C GLU A 37 -6.51 -12.54 -9.94
N PHE A 38 -5.28 -12.66 -9.45
CA PHE A 38 -4.29 -13.59 -9.98
C PHE A 38 -4.41 -14.98 -9.34
N GLU A 39 -4.76 -14.99 -8.06
CA GLU A 39 -5.05 -16.18 -7.25
C GLU A 39 -5.91 -15.72 -6.06
N LYS A 40 -6.47 -16.65 -5.28
CA LYS A 40 -7.18 -16.33 -4.04
C LYS A 40 -6.35 -15.40 -3.16
N ASP A 41 -6.94 -14.27 -2.75
CA ASP A 41 -6.28 -13.25 -1.92
C ASP A 41 -5.05 -12.57 -2.58
N ALA A 42 -4.88 -12.70 -3.91
CA ALA A 42 -3.85 -12.02 -4.73
C ALA A 42 -4.46 -11.17 -5.84
N TYR A 43 -4.16 -9.88 -5.85
CA TYR A 43 -4.78 -8.92 -6.75
C TYR A 43 -3.74 -8.03 -7.41
N VAL A 44 -3.96 -7.72 -8.68
CA VAL A 44 -3.29 -6.62 -9.39
C VAL A 44 -4.27 -5.45 -9.40
N LEU A 45 -3.81 -4.29 -8.93
CA LEU A 45 -4.61 -3.09 -8.79
C LEU A 45 -3.94 -1.90 -9.44
N VAL A 46 -4.75 -0.90 -9.76
CA VAL A 46 -4.30 0.47 -10.06
C VAL A 46 -4.81 1.41 -8.97
N CYS A 47 -3.92 2.28 -8.49
CA CYS A 47 -4.26 3.40 -7.61
C CYS A 47 -4.10 4.71 -8.40
N ASN A 48 -5.08 5.59 -8.31
CA ASN A 48 -5.05 6.93 -8.88
C ASN A 48 -5.39 7.96 -7.81
N ILE A 49 -4.44 8.85 -7.53
CA ILE A 49 -4.57 9.92 -6.56
C ILE A 49 -4.71 11.24 -7.33
N PRO A 50 -5.85 11.94 -7.22
CA PRO A 50 -6.04 13.19 -7.93
C PRO A 50 -5.24 14.34 -7.34
N GLY A 51 -4.83 15.26 -8.20
CA GLY A 51 -4.06 16.46 -7.87
C GLY A 51 -3.75 17.27 -9.13
N PRO A 52 -3.01 18.38 -9.02
CA PRO A 52 -2.53 19.13 -10.19
C PRO A 52 -1.74 18.27 -11.18
N VAL A 53 -1.02 17.28 -10.64
CA VAL A 53 -0.51 16.12 -11.37
C VAL A 53 -1.07 14.90 -10.65
N HIS A 54 -1.85 14.08 -11.36
CA HIS A 54 -2.39 12.82 -10.89
C HIS A 54 -1.25 11.83 -10.64
N LEU A 55 -1.12 11.36 -9.40
CA LEU A 55 -0.17 10.31 -9.08
C LEU A 55 -0.83 8.95 -9.29
N ARG A 56 -0.22 8.09 -10.11
CA ARG A 56 -0.78 6.79 -10.48
C ARG A 56 0.23 5.66 -10.29
N TYR A 57 -0.23 4.49 -9.87
CA TYR A 57 0.63 3.32 -9.80
C TYR A 57 -0.13 2.01 -9.92
N LEU A 58 0.52 1.05 -10.57
CA LEU A 58 0.11 -0.35 -10.57
C LEU A 58 0.79 -1.07 -9.41
N TYR A 59 0.03 -1.85 -8.66
CA TYR A 59 0.59 -2.60 -7.55
C TYR A 59 -0.06 -3.97 -7.39
N PHE A 60 0.73 -4.89 -6.87
CA PHE A 60 0.31 -6.21 -6.45
C PHE A 60 -0.04 -6.19 -4.97
N LEU A 61 -1.19 -6.76 -4.60
CA LEU A 61 -1.62 -6.99 -3.22
C LEU A 61 -1.75 -8.49 -2.99
N ARG A 62 -1.08 -9.02 -1.96
CA ARG A 62 -1.30 -10.38 -1.46
C ARG A 62 -1.62 -10.37 0.02
N ARG A 63 -2.67 -11.09 0.39
CA ARG A 63 -2.93 -11.45 1.79
C ARG A 63 -2.57 -12.93 2.01
N LEU A 64 -1.67 -13.19 2.95
CA LEU A 64 -1.26 -14.53 3.36
C LEU A 64 -1.74 -14.78 4.78
N THR A 65 -2.39 -15.91 5.03
CA THR A 65 -2.72 -16.36 6.39
C THR A 65 -1.89 -17.59 6.70
N ARG A 66 -1.30 -17.63 7.90
CA ARG A 66 -0.49 -18.72 8.41
C ARG A 66 -0.88 -19.05 9.84
N THR A 67 -0.71 -20.31 10.21
CA THR A 67 -0.73 -20.75 11.61
C THR A 67 0.71 -21.00 12.02
N LEU A 68 1.15 -20.37 13.10
CA LEU A 68 2.48 -20.55 13.67
C LEU A 68 2.58 -21.90 14.40
N PRO A 69 3.79 -22.43 14.67
CA PRO A 69 3.96 -23.69 15.39
C PRO A 69 3.28 -23.74 16.76
N ASN A 70 3.12 -22.59 17.41
CA ASN A 70 2.41 -22.43 18.69
C ASN A 70 0.87 -22.33 18.54
N GLY A 71 0.33 -22.58 17.35
CA GLY A 71 -1.11 -22.50 17.06
C GLY A 71 -1.64 -21.09 16.82
N LYS A 72 -0.83 -20.05 16.99
CA LYS A 72 -1.26 -18.64 16.84
C LYS A 72 -1.41 -18.24 15.37
N ARG A 73 -2.40 -17.40 15.08
CA ARG A 73 -2.64 -16.90 13.72
C ARG A 73 -1.68 -15.78 13.37
N LYS A 74 -1.12 -15.84 12.15
CA LYS A 74 -0.37 -14.74 11.52
C LYS A 74 -1.01 -14.37 10.19
N VAL A 75 -1.22 -13.09 9.94
CA VAL A 75 -1.68 -12.55 8.66
C VAL A 75 -0.62 -11.60 8.13
N LEU A 76 -0.21 -11.79 6.88
CA LEU A 76 0.67 -10.85 6.18
C LEU A 76 -0.08 -10.18 5.03
N TYR A 77 0.09 -8.88 4.89
CA TYR A 77 -0.28 -8.12 3.72
C TYR A 77 1.00 -7.65 3.04
N VAL A 78 1.15 -8.04 1.78
CA VAL A 78 2.26 -7.65 0.92
C VAL A 78 1.68 -6.77 -0.17
N MET A 79 2.18 -5.55 -0.30
CA MET A 79 1.77 -4.61 -1.33
C MET A 79 3.01 -4.06 -2.03
N ILE A 80 3.12 -4.24 -3.35
CA ILE A 80 4.34 -3.92 -4.10
C ILE A 80 3.97 -3.18 -5.38
N ILE A 81 4.53 -1.98 -5.56
CA ILE A 81 4.61 -1.29 -6.85
C ILE A 81 5.81 -1.89 -7.58
N ALA A 82 5.57 -2.47 -8.75
CA ALA A 82 6.64 -2.98 -9.60
C ALA A 82 6.41 -2.59 -11.06
N SER A 83 7.40 -1.94 -11.65
CA SER A 83 7.49 -1.73 -13.10
C SER A 83 8.18 -2.90 -13.79
N SER A 84 7.70 -3.21 -14.99
CA SER A 84 8.27 -4.18 -15.92
C SER A 84 8.07 -3.67 -17.34
N LYS A 85 8.90 -4.12 -18.29
CA LYS A 85 8.72 -3.72 -19.71
C LYS A 85 7.32 -4.00 -20.25
N ALA A 86 6.64 -5.03 -19.74
CA ALA A 86 5.27 -5.35 -20.13
C ALA A 86 4.27 -4.30 -19.65
N ASN A 87 4.38 -3.86 -18.39
CA ASN A 87 3.46 -2.85 -17.85
C ASN A 87 3.82 -1.42 -18.27
N GLU A 88 5.08 -1.12 -18.55
CA GLU A 88 5.51 0.14 -19.14
C GLU A 88 4.89 0.37 -20.52
N ARG A 89 4.86 -0.67 -21.36
CA ARG A 89 4.18 -0.61 -22.66
C ARG A 89 2.69 -0.31 -22.52
N THR A 90 2.03 -0.85 -21.50
CA THR A 90 0.62 -0.53 -21.23
C THR A 90 0.45 0.95 -20.86
N ARG A 91 1.36 1.52 -20.07
CA ARG A 91 1.35 2.96 -19.73
C ARG A 91 1.59 3.85 -20.95
N LEU A 92 2.51 3.45 -21.82
CA LEU A 92 2.85 4.17 -23.05
C LEU A 92 1.80 4.03 -24.17
N ALA A 93 0.93 3.03 -24.06
CA ALA A 93 -0.20 2.83 -24.97
C ALA A 93 -1.42 3.67 -24.57
N GLU A 94 -1.46 4.23 -23.36
CA GLU A 94 -2.39 5.30 -23.03
C GLU A 94 -1.95 6.57 -23.79
N ASP A 95 -2.91 7.34 -24.31
CA ASP A 95 -2.60 8.65 -24.89
C ASP A 95 -1.82 9.48 -23.85
N PRO A 96 -0.77 10.22 -24.25
CA PRO A 96 0.01 11.02 -23.31
C PRO A 96 -0.91 11.94 -22.49
N GLN A 97 -0.97 11.68 -21.19
CA GLN A 97 -1.67 12.51 -20.22
C GLN A 97 -0.61 13.35 -19.51
N ASP A 98 -0.46 14.61 -19.93
CA ASP A 98 0.51 15.56 -19.36
C ASP A 98 0.30 15.80 -17.85
N ASP A 99 -0.87 15.43 -17.35
CA ASP A 99 -1.29 15.55 -15.96
C ASP A 99 -1.17 14.24 -15.17
N VAL A 100 -0.50 13.19 -15.68
CA VAL A 100 -0.30 11.92 -14.96
C VAL A 100 1.16 11.60 -14.74
N GLU A 101 1.50 11.25 -13.50
CA GLU A 101 2.81 10.75 -13.11
C GLU A 101 2.72 9.32 -12.56
N TRP A 102 3.53 8.43 -13.13
CA TRP A 102 3.56 7.03 -12.77
C TRP A 102 4.66 6.71 -11.76
N VAL A 103 4.29 6.17 -10.61
CA VAL A 103 5.25 5.58 -9.66
C VAL A 103 5.62 4.17 -10.14
N SER A 104 6.91 3.88 -10.17
CA SER A 104 7.47 2.62 -10.69
C SER A 104 7.90 1.64 -9.60
N GLU A 105 8.14 2.13 -8.38
CA GLU A 105 8.67 1.33 -7.28
C GLU A 105 8.18 1.78 -5.91
N GLY A 106 8.11 0.82 -5.00
CA GLY A 106 7.67 1.02 -3.63
C GLY A 106 6.87 -0.16 -3.13
N GLY A 107 6.54 -0.15 -1.85
CA GLY A 107 5.77 -1.22 -1.26
C GLY A 107 5.66 -1.13 0.24
N THR A 108 4.99 -2.13 0.79
CA THR A 108 4.90 -2.34 2.23
C THR A 108 4.70 -3.80 2.56
N PHE A 109 5.23 -4.17 3.72
CA PHE A 109 4.94 -5.41 4.41
C PHE A 109 4.25 -5.08 5.74
N LEU A 110 2.99 -5.51 5.89
CA LEU A 110 2.28 -5.47 7.16
C LEU A 110 2.11 -6.89 7.68
N SER A 111 2.61 -7.17 8.87
CA SER A 111 2.39 -8.42 9.57
C SER A 111 1.51 -8.20 10.78
N LEU A 112 0.52 -9.05 10.99
CA LEU A 112 -0.32 -9.11 12.18
C LEU A 112 -0.18 -10.50 12.79
N THR A 113 0.28 -10.59 14.04
CA THR A 113 0.50 -11.84 14.74
C THR A 113 -0.32 -11.84 16.02
N GLU A 114 -1.18 -12.84 16.18
CA GLU A 114 -1.88 -13.09 17.44
C GLU A 114 -0.87 -13.48 18.53
N VAL A 115 -0.97 -12.86 19.70
CA VAL A 115 -0.06 -13.12 20.83
C VAL A 115 -0.81 -13.87 21.92
N ASP A 116 -1.89 -13.30 22.46
CA ASP A 116 -2.74 -13.92 23.50
C ASP A 116 -4.22 -13.55 23.30
N ASP A 117 -5.04 -13.83 24.31
CA ASP A 117 -6.48 -13.58 24.32
C ASP A 117 -6.78 -12.07 24.43
N GLY A 118 -6.60 -11.37 23.32
CA GLY A 118 -6.96 -9.97 23.17
C GLY A 118 -5.88 -9.09 22.54
N THR A 119 -4.64 -9.58 22.43
CA THR A 119 -3.54 -8.78 21.87
C THR A 119 -3.05 -9.27 20.51
N VAL A 120 -2.66 -8.31 19.68
CA VAL A 120 -2.07 -8.53 18.35
C VAL A 120 -0.80 -7.71 18.25
N SER A 121 0.30 -8.36 17.90
CA SER A 121 1.54 -7.68 17.50
C SER A 121 1.47 -7.33 16.03
N PHE A 122 1.87 -6.11 15.67
CA PHE A 122 1.98 -5.67 14.29
C PHE A 122 3.40 -5.20 13.95
N SER A 123 3.84 -5.46 12.72
CA SER A 123 5.04 -4.85 12.15
C SER A 123 4.68 -4.24 10.81
N TYR A 124 5.25 -3.07 10.51
CA TYR A 124 4.96 -2.33 9.29
C TYR A 124 6.25 -1.78 8.72
N ASP A 125 6.64 -2.32 7.56
CA ASP A 125 7.77 -1.83 6.78
C ASP A 125 7.23 -1.17 5.52
N HIS A 126 7.76 -0.01 5.16
CA HIS A 126 7.33 0.76 4.00
C HIS A 126 8.52 1.40 3.30
N TRP A 127 8.53 1.36 1.98
CA TRP A 127 9.49 2.07 1.15
C TRP A 127 8.80 2.56 -0.11
N THR A 128 9.22 3.70 -0.62
CA THR A 128 8.75 4.24 -1.89
C THR A 128 9.81 5.17 -2.44
N SER A 129 9.86 5.32 -3.77
CA SER A 129 10.73 6.32 -4.36
C SER A 129 10.23 7.71 -3.99
N CYS A 130 11.12 8.48 -3.36
CA CYS A 130 10.86 9.87 -3.04
C CYS A 130 11.39 10.75 -4.17
N LYS A 131 10.65 11.80 -4.52
CA LYS A 131 11.10 12.77 -5.53
C LYS A 131 12.18 13.71 -5.01
N ASP A 132 12.12 14.02 -3.72
CA ASP A 132 13.05 14.90 -3.00
C ASP A 132 13.03 14.62 -1.48
N ASP A 133 13.96 15.23 -0.76
CA ASP A 133 14.14 15.06 0.70
C ASP A 133 12.95 15.58 1.52
N HIS A 134 12.20 16.56 1.01
CA HIS A 134 10.99 17.07 1.66
C HIS A 134 9.83 16.07 1.56
N HIS A 135 9.72 15.36 0.44
CA HIS A 135 8.77 14.28 0.24
C HIS A 135 9.09 13.08 1.15
N ALA A 136 10.37 12.76 1.36
CA ALA A 136 10.80 11.67 2.25
C ALA A 136 10.32 11.85 3.70
N GLN A 137 10.30 13.09 4.22
CA GLN A 137 9.87 13.36 5.60
C GLN A 137 8.40 13.01 5.84
N SER A 138 7.53 13.15 4.83
CA SER A 138 6.10 12.82 4.96
C SER A 138 5.84 11.31 5.19
N PHE A 139 6.73 10.44 4.72
CA PHE A 139 6.66 9.00 4.95
C PHE A 139 7.21 8.60 6.32
N SER A 140 8.23 9.31 6.81
CA SER A 140 8.88 9.03 8.11
C SER A 140 7.99 9.33 9.32
N PHE A 141 7.12 10.35 9.25
CA PHE A 141 6.26 10.74 10.37
C PHE A 141 5.03 9.83 10.61
N ASN A 142 4.69 8.94 9.67
CA ASN A 142 3.60 7.97 9.84
C ASN A 142 4.06 6.64 10.48
N GLY A 143 5.37 6.48 10.76
CA GLY A 143 5.97 5.24 11.27
C GLY A 143 6.31 5.22 12.76
N LEU A 144 6.11 6.31 13.51
CA LEU A 144 6.52 6.38 14.92
C LEU A 144 5.40 6.90 15.85
N SER A 145 4.57 5.96 16.29
CA SER A 145 4.06 5.89 17.66
C SER A 145 3.71 4.41 17.87
N SER A 146 4.38 3.62 18.70
CA SER A 146 4.83 3.88 20.07
C SER A 146 5.76 2.76 20.53
N SER A 147 6.81 3.10 21.28
CA SER A 147 7.29 2.23 22.36
C SER A 147 7.91 3.11 23.45
N PRO A 148 7.24 3.33 24.59
CA PRO A 148 7.92 3.74 25.80
C PRO A 148 8.49 2.47 26.43
N ASP A 149 9.81 2.38 26.57
CA ASP A 149 10.46 1.72 27.71
C ASP A 149 11.98 1.76 27.52
N GLY A 150 12.55 2.91 27.87
CA GLY A 150 13.95 2.99 28.29
C GLY A 150 14.03 2.68 29.78
N HIS A 151 14.18 1.40 30.13
CA HIS A 151 14.61 1.04 31.47
C HIS A 151 16.10 1.34 31.63
N ASN A 152 16.37 2.41 32.39
CA ASN A 152 17.67 2.70 32.98
C ASN A 152 18.04 1.57 33.97
N ARG A 153 19.11 0.84 33.69
CA ARG A 153 20.08 0.34 34.67
C ARG A 153 21.45 0.26 34.05
#